data_AF-A0A560JF72-F1
#
_entry.id   AF-A0A560JF72-F1
#
_cell.length_a   1.000
_cell.length_b   1.000
_cell.length_c   1.000
_cell.angle_alpha   90.00
_cell.angle_beta   90.00
_cell.angle_gamma   90.00
#
_symmetry.space_group_name_H-M   'P 1'
#
loop_
_entity.id
_entity.type
_entity.pdbx_description
1 polymer ?
#
loop_
_entity_poly.entity_id
_entity_poly.type
_entity_poly.pdbx_seq_one_letter_code
_entity_poly.pdbx_strand_id
1 'polypeptide(L)'
;MPDPTQPRKGTPSPLLDEGEFRRRFLAPFQDPVFDALSGELDRVAAAAWDAYSHHRKSPRTRKAGPGFHDPDYDLAVDWIAASDAIQAAQRQHDDPAGPSRLLLISGSSRSEHTCPGEMSKSHRLVDLARSVLEGMPDTVVEVLELHRLAAEYGRHIHPCKACFSTAAPLCHWPCSCYPNYSLGQAQDWMNEIYPMWVRAHGVMIVTPVNWYQVSSPVKLMMDRLVCADGGNPDPTLTQGKDAQRAKAVELAGWDYPRHLAGRLYSVIVHGDVEGAENVRRSLSDWLRFMRLVPAGPQAELDRYIGYWKPYATNHLELDADEAVQEEVRNAARTLGQAVTATRQGRQVAAGNDLHPPRQK
;
A
#
# COMPACT_ATOMS: atom_id res chain seq x y z
N MET A 1 32.95 18.06 14.23
CA MET A 1 31.61 18.08 13.59
C MET A 1 30.73 17.07 14.31
N PRO A 2 29.42 17.32 14.47
CA PRO A 2 28.52 16.34 15.07
C PRO A 2 28.52 15.03 14.25
N ASP A 3 28.45 13.89 14.93
CA ASP A 3 28.36 12.57 14.30
C ASP A 3 27.07 12.47 13.46
N PRO A 4 27.17 12.30 12.12
CA PRO A 4 25.99 12.25 11.25
C PRO A 4 25.06 11.06 11.56
N THR A 5 25.60 10.00 12.18
CA THR A 5 24.84 8.79 12.54
C THR A 5 23.96 9.02 13.78
N GLN A 6 24.27 10.01 14.62
CA GLN A 6 23.53 10.25 15.86
C GLN A 6 22.07 10.67 15.56
N PRO A 7 21.04 9.96 16.06
CA PRO A 7 19.65 10.36 15.88
C PRO A 7 19.30 11.59 16.73
N ARG A 8 18.52 12.52 16.17
CA ARG A 8 17.99 13.67 16.91
C ARG A 8 16.79 13.25 17.74
N LYS A 9 16.67 13.80 18.96
CA LYS A 9 15.58 13.55 19.91
C LYS A 9 15.00 14.88 20.38
N GLY A 10 13.74 14.91 20.83
CA GLY A 10 13.10 16.13 21.35
C GLY A 10 11.59 16.20 21.21
N THR A 11 10.96 15.30 20.46
CA THR A 11 9.50 15.21 20.38
C THR A 11 8.90 14.79 21.73
N PRO A 12 7.82 15.43 22.21
CA PRO A 12 7.12 15.02 23.42
C PRO A 12 6.66 13.56 23.36
N SER A 13 6.69 12.87 24.51
CA SER A 13 6.21 11.49 24.61
C SER A 13 4.68 11.44 24.46
N PRO A 14 4.13 10.57 23.58
CA PRO A 14 2.69 10.33 23.50
C PRO A 14 2.22 9.24 24.49
N LEU A 15 3.08 8.81 25.42
CA LEU A 15 2.73 7.77 26.40
C LEU A 15 1.58 8.26 27.29
N LEU A 16 0.50 7.50 27.32
CA LEU A 16 -0.68 7.77 28.12
C LEU A 16 -0.46 7.28 29.55
N ASP A 17 -1.11 7.93 30.52
CA ASP A 17 -1.36 7.31 31.81
C ASP A 17 -2.39 6.17 31.69
N GLU A 18 -2.49 5.35 32.73
CA GLU A 18 -3.37 4.18 32.74
C GLU A 18 -4.84 4.56 32.55
N GLY A 19 -5.30 5.66 33.18
CA GLY A 19 -6.69 6.09 33.12
C GLY A 19 -7.11 6.45 31.69
N GLU A 20 -6.31 7.28 31.03
CA GLU A 20 -6.56 7.67 29.63
C GLU A 20 -6.40 6.49 28.66
N PHE A 21 -5.45 5.58 28.91
CA PHE A 21 -5.32 4.35 28.13
C PHE A 21 -6.59 3.49 28.25
N ARG A 22 -7.03 3.19 29.48
CA ARG A 22 -8.23 2.37 29.74
C ARG A 22 -9.46 2.98 29.09
N ARG A 23 -9.62 4.30 29.21
CA ARG A 23 -10.72 5.03 28.57
C ARG A 23 -10.75 4.81 27.05
N ARG A 24 -9.60 4.87 26.37
CA ARG A 24 -9.52 4.62 24.92
C ARG A 24 -9.71 3.14 24.57
N PHE A 25 -9.12 2.25 25.35
CA PHE A 25 -9.22 0.80 25.13
C PHE A 25 -10.66 0.30 25.25
N LEU A 26 -11.41 0.81 26.24
CA LEU A 26 -12.79 0.42 26.52
C LEU A 26 -13.84 1.16 25.66
N ALA A 27 -13.42 2.14 24.85
CA ALA A 27 -14.32 2.93 24.01
C ALA A 27 -15.16 2.13 23.00
N PRO A 28 -14.72 0.98 22.45
CA PRO A 28 -15.56 0.14 21.59
C PRO A 28 -16.66 -0.64 22.33
N PHE A 29 -16.60 -0.74 23.67
CA PHE A 29 -17.45 -1.63 24.48
C PHE A 29 -18.53 -0.86 25.24
N GLN A 30 -19.12 0.17 24.62
CA GLN A 30 -20.11 1.04 25.27
C GLN A 30 -21.55 0.53 25.15
N ASP A 31 -21.80 -0.46 24.30
CA ASP A 31 -23.14 -1.03 24.12
C ASP A 31 -23.58 -1.74 25.42
N PRO A 32 -24.84 -1.57 25.88
CA PRO A 32 -25.35 -2.20 27.10
C PRO A 32 -25.19 -3.73 27.17
N VAL A 33 -25.01 -4.41 26.03
CA VAL A 33 -24.67 -5.84 26.01
C VAL A 33 -23.39 -6.18 26.80
N PHE A 34 -22.49 -5.20 26.98
CA PHE A 34 -21.24 -5.36 27.72
C PHE A 34 -21.36 -5.08 29.23
N ASP A 35 -22.50 -4.58 29.72
CA ASP A 35 -22.66 -4.20 31.15
C ASP A 35 -22.39 -5.38 32.09
N ALA A 36 -22.92 -6.55 31.73
CA ALA A 36 -22.74 -7.80 32.47
C ALA A 36 -21.29 -8.34 32.41
N LEU A 37 -20.44 -7.80 31.52
CA LEU A 37 -19.04 -8.20 31.30
C LEU A 37 -18.02 -7.17 31.80
N SER A 38 -18.46 -6.18 32.58
CA SER A 38 -17.62 -5.08 33.07
C SER A 38 -16.37 -5.57 33.83
N GLY A 39 -16.52 -6.56 34.70
CA GLY A 39 -15.40 -7.14 35.45
C GLY A 39 -14.38 -7.86 34.55
N GLU A 40 -14.84 -8.56 33.51
CA GLU A 40 -13.99 -9.22 32.53
C GLU A 40 -13.25 -8.18 31.68
N LEU A 41 -13.95 -7.15 31.20
CA LEU A 41 -13.35 -6.05 30.44
C LEU A 41 -12.28 -5.32 31.24
N ASP A 42 -12.48 -5.14 32.55
CA ASP A 42 -11.48 -4.53 33.43
C ASP A 42 -10.19 -5.37 33.53
N ARG A 43 -10.32 -6.70 33.56
CA ARG A 43 -9.17 -7.61 33.56
C ARG A 43 -8.43 -7.59 32.23
N VAL A 44 -9.17 -7.55 31.11
CA VAL A 44 -8.58 -7.45 29.77
C VAL A 44 -7.86 -6.11 29.61
N ALA A 45 -8.47 -5.00 30.04
CA ALA A 45 -7.87 -3.67 29.98
C ALA A 45 -6.58 -3.59 30.82
N ALA A 46 -6.53 -4.21 31.99
CA ALA A 46 -5.32 -4.28 32.80
C ALA A 46 -4.18 -5.04 32.09
N ALA A 47 -4.48 -6.15 31.43
CA ALA A 47 -3.49 -6.89 30.63
C ALA A 47 -3.03 -6.11 29.39
N ALA A 48 -3.94 -5.40 28.72
CA ALA A 48 -3.61 -4.53 27.60
C ALA A 48 -2.72 -3.36 28.04
N TRP A 49 -2.98 -2.79 29.22
CA TRP A 49 -2.15 -1.76 29.83
C TRP A 49 -0.73 -2.25 30.15
N ASP A 50 -0.59 -3.46 30.70
CA ASP A 50 0.73 -4.08 30.92
C ASP A 50 1.51 -4.20 29.60
N ALA A 51 0.86 -4.62 28.51
CA ALA A 51 1.49 -4.68 27.20
C ALA A 51 1.86 -3.29 26.64
N TYR A 52 1.00 -2.28 26.85
CA TYR A 52 1.22 -0.90 26.41
C TYR A 52 2.39 -0.22 27.13
N SER A 53 2.37 -0.25 28.47
CA SER A 53 3.37 0.38 29.35
C SER A 53 4.77 -0.21 29.16
N HIS A 54 4.87 -1.50 28.79
CA HIS A 54 6.13 -2.17 28.46
C HIS A 54 6.48 -2.16 26.95
N HIS A 55 5.76 -1.40 26.12
CA HIS A 55 6.00 -1.25 24.68
C HIS A 55 6.09 -2.59 23.91
N ARG A 56 5.27 -3.58 24.27
CA ARG A 56 5.31 -4.93 23.68
C ARG A 56 4.72 -4.94 22.25
N LYS A 57 5.51 -4.46 21.28
CA LYS A 57 5.10 -4.35 19.87
C LYS A 57 4.73 -5.69 19.24
N SER A 58 5.61 -6.68 19.40
CA SER A 58 5.55 -7.98 18.73
C SER A 58 5.51 -9.07 19.81
N PRO A 59 4.34 -9.64 20.13
CA PRO A 59 4.18 -10.53 21.28
C PRO A 59 4.82 -11.90 21.08
N ARG A 60 5.08 -12.28 19.82
CA ARG A 60 5.70 -13.56 19.44
C ARG A 60 6.88 -13.32 18.52
N THR A 61 8.01 -13.90 18.88
CA THR A 61 9.24 -13.85 18.10
C THR A 61 9.85 -15.24 17.94
N ARG A 62 10.72 -15.40 16.94
CA ARG A 62 11.62 -16.53 16.80
C ARG A 62 12.95 -16.05 16.24
N LYS A 63 14.00 -16.87 16.41
CA LYS A 63 15.31 -16.61 15.81
C LYS A 63 15.20 -16.48 14.30
N ALA A 64 15.89 -15.49 13.75
CA ALA A 64 15.86 -15.18 12.32
C ALA A 64 16.33 -16.38 11.48
N GLY A 65 17.37 -17.05 11.93
CA GLY A 65 17.93 -18.23 11.29
C GLY A 65 18.92 -17.91 10.15
N PRO A 66 19.46 -18.94 9.49
CA PRO A 66 20.47 -18.77 8.44
C PRO A 66 19.98 -17.91 7.27
N GLY A 67 20.86 -17.09 6.72
CA GLY A 67 20.57 -16.20 5.58
C GLY A 67 20.26 -14.74 5.98
N PHE A 68 19.98 -14.49 7.25
CA PHE A 68 19.95 -13.14 7.82
C PHE A 68 21.34 -12.71 8.30
N HIS A 69 21.60 -11.40 8.32
CA HIS A 69 22.84 -10.79 8.80
C HIS A 69 23.13 -11.15 10.26
N ASP A 70 22.10 -11.21 11.10
CA ASP A 70 22.19 -11.78 12.46
C ASP A 70 21.15 -12.91 12.62
N PRO A 71 21.57 -14.18 12.47
CA PRO A 71 20.71 -15.35 12.61
C PRO A 71 20.08 -15.51 14.01
N ASP A 72 20.70 -14.96 15.05
CA ASP A 72 20.27 -15.11 16.45
C ASP A 72 19.34 -13.98 16.90
N TYR A 73 19.06 -12.99 16.04
CA TYR A 73 18.11 -11.93 16.32
C TYR A 73 16.67 -12.47 16.44
N ASP A 74 15.93 -11.98 17.45
CA ASP A 74 14.52 -12.34 17.64
C ASP A 74 13.61 -11.54 16.70
N LEU A 75 13.23 -12.14 15.57
CA LEU A 75 12.31 -11.56 14.59
C LEU A 75 10.86 -11.84 14.95
N ALA A 76 9.99 -10.86 14.70
CA ALA A 76 8.55 -11.01 14.86
C ALA A 76 8.00 -12.09 13.91
N VAL A 77 7.20 -13.02 14.44
CA VAL A 77 6.60 -14.10 13.65
C VAL A 77 5.73 -13.52 12.52
N ASP A 78 4.99 -12.45 12.78
CA ASP A 78 4.16 -11.76 11.78
C ASP A 78 4.98 -11.20 10.61
N TRP A 79 6.18 -10.66 10.91
CA TRP A 79 7.05 -10.12 9.87
C TRP A 79 7.64 -11.24 8.99
N ILE A 80 8.01 -12.38 9.61
CA ILE A 80 8.51 -13.52 8.85
C ILE A 80 7.40 -14.06 7.93
N ALA A 81 6.18 -14.22 8.44
CA ALA A 81 5.05 -14.65 7.62
C ALA A 81 4.76 -13.68 6.45
N ALA A 82 4.86 -12.38 6.68
CA ALA A 82 4.70 -11.37 5.62
C ALA A 82 5.84 -11.44 4.59
N SER A 83 7.08 -11.67 5.03
CA SER A 83 8.24 -11.85 4.15
C SER A 83 8.09 -13.11 3.28
N ASP A 84 7.68 -14.24 3.88
CA ASP A 84 7.42 -15.50 3.18
C ASP A 84 6.32 -15.34 2.11
N ALA A 85 5.26 -14.58 2.42
CA ALA A 85 4.17 -14.28 1.48
C ALA A 85 4.65 -13.42 0.30
N ILE A 86 5.52 -12.43 0.54
CA ILE A 86 6.16 -11.64 -0.52
C ILE A 86 7.06 -12.51 -1.39
N GLN A 87 7.88 -13.38 -0.80
CA GLN A 87 8.74 -14.28 -1.58
C GLN A 87 7.92 -15.26 -2.43
N ALA A 88 6.80 -15.76 -1.90
CA ALA A 88 5.88 -16.59 -2.67
C ALA A 88 5.24 -15.82 -3.85
N ALA A 89 4.84 -14.57 -3.64
CA ALA A 89 4.35 -13.70 -4.70
C ALA A 89 5.44 -13.40 -5.75
N GLN A 90 6.69 -13.18 -5.33
CA GLN A 90 7.81 -12.94 -6.22
C GLN A 90 8.07 -14.15 -7.12
N ARG A 91 8.08 -15.37 -6.57
CA ARG A 91 8.18 -16.61 -7.37
C ARG A 91 7.08 -16.73 -8.43
N GLN A 92 5.87 -16.25 -8.15
CA GLN A 92 4.75 -16.26 -9.10
C GLN A 92 4.82 -15.17 -10.17
N HIS A 93 5.51 -14.06 -9.88
CA HIS A 93 5.84 -13.02 -10.84
C HIS A 93 6.96 -13.46 -11.77
N ASP A 94 8.01 -14.06 -11.21
CA ASP A 94 9.19 -14.48 -11.96
C ASP A 94 8.98 -15.74 -12.82
N ASP A 95 7.87 -16.46 -12.63
CA ASP A 95 7.55 -17.66 -13.40
C ASP A 95 7.20 -17.30 -14.87
N PRO A 96 8.09 -17.59 -15.83
CA PRO A 96 7.87 -17.25 -17.25
C PRO A 96 6.74 -18.09 -17.87
N ALA A 97 6.46 -19.28 -17.32
CA ALA A 97 5.39 -20.16 -17.77
C ALA A 97 4.05 -19.87 -17.09
N GLY A 98 4.05 -19.07 -16.03
CA GLY A 98 2.83 -18.64 -15.34
C GLY A 98 1.96 -17.69 -16.18
N PRO A 99 0.71 -17.44 -15.77
CA PRO A 99 -0.15 -16.48 -16.45
C PRO A 99 0.35 -15.03 -16.25
N SER A 100 -0.06 -14.13 -17.14
CA SER A 100 0.03 -12.69 -16.91
C SER A 100 -0.83 -12.32 -15.70
N ARG A 101 -0.29 -11.50 -14.80
CA ARG A 101 -0.97 -11.14 -13.53
C ARG A 101 -1.19 -9.65 -13.46
N LEU A 102 -2.43 -9.24 -13.24
CA LEU A 102 -2.85 -7.84 -13.26
C LEU A 102 -3.54 -7.51 -11.94
N LEU A 103 -3.13 -6.41 -11.32
CA LEU A 103 -3.77 -5.86 -10.12
C LEU A 103 -4.58 -4.62 -10.48
N LEU A 104 -5.89 -4.66 -10.30
CA LEU A 104 -6.78 -3.51 -10.40
C LEU A 104 -7.05 -2.95 -9.01
N ILE A 105 -6.92 -1.64 -8.82
CA ILE A 105 -7.13 -0.98 -7.53
C ILE A 105 -8.26 0.04 -7.67
N SER A 106 -9.38 -0.24 -7.01
CA SER A 106 -10.47 0.71 -6.85
C SER A 106 -10.14 1.64 -5.68
N GLY A 107 -9.87 2.90 -6.02
CA GLY A 107 -9.45 3.94 -5.08
C GLY A 107 -10.58 4.65 -4.35
N SER A 108 -11.85 4.23 -4.52
CA SER A 108 -12.96 4.86 -3.81
C SER A 108 -12.90 4.56 -2.31
N SER A 109 -13.25 5.54 -1.47
CA SER A 109 -13.55 5.31 -0.04
C SER A 109 -15.02 4.97 0.22
N ARG A 110 -15.89 5.11 -0.79
CA ARG A 110 -17.33 4.90 -0.68
C ARG A 110 -17.78 3.59 -1.33
N SER A 111 -18.81 3.00 -0.75
CA SER A 111 -19.64 1.92 -1.30
C SER A 111 -21.08 2.06 -0.81
N GLU A 112 -21.98 1.28 -1.41
CA GLU A 112 -23.39 1.17 -1.04
C GLU A 112 -23.64 0.54 0.33
N HIS A 113 -22.62 -0.12 0.89
CA HIS A 113 -22.71 -0.80 2.19
C HIS A 113 -22.37 0.11 3.39
N THR A 114 -22.17 1.41 3.16
CA THR A 114 -21.83 2.41 4.20
C THR A 114 -22.63 3.70 4.03
N CYS A 115 -22.31 4.76 4.78
CA CYS A 115 -23.01 6.05 4.78
C CYS A 115 -23.37 6.61 3.38
N PRO A 116 -22.55 6.46 2.33
CA PRO A 116 -22.89 6.97 1.00
C PRO A 116 -24.04 6.24 0.30
N GLY A 117 -24.36 4.99 0.66
CA GLY A 117 -25.53 4.24 0.17
C GLY A 117 -25.59 3.96 -1.34
N GLU A 118 -24.53 4.27 -2.10
CA GLU A 118 -24.48 4.08 -3.55
C GLU A 118 -23.08 3.65 -4.00
N MET A 119 -23.04 2.69 -4.93
CA MET A 119 -21.86 2.15 -5.58
C MET A 119 -20.99 3.26 -6.20
N SER A 120 -19.67 3.12 -6.09
CA SER A 120 -18.75 4.16 -6.56
C SER A 120 -18.51 4.12 -8.07
N LYS A 121 -18.25 5.29 -8.68
CA LYS A 121 -17.77 5.40 -10.07
C LYS A 121 -16.48 4.59 -10.29
N SER A 122 -15.53 4.63 -9.33
CA SER A 122 -14.28 3.85 -9.44
C SER A 122 -14.53 2.34 -9.54
N HIS A 123 -15.42 1.78 -8.71
CA HIS A 123 -15.74 0.36 -8.75
C HIS A 123 -16.29 -0.03 -10.14
N ARG A 124 -17.24 0.76 -10.65
CA ARG A 124 -17.83 0.55 -11.97
C ARG A 124 -16.80 0.63 -13.11
N LEU A 125 -15.89 1.60 -13.05
CA LEU A 125 -14.81 1.74 -14.03
C LEU A 125 -13.78 0.59 -13.92
N VAL A 126 -13.48 0.12 -12.70
CA VAL A 126 -12.65 -1.08 -12.48
C VAL A 126 -13.32 -2.30 -13.07
N ASP A 127 -14.63 -2.45 -12.95
CA ASP A 127 -15.37 -3.57 -13.54
C ASP A 127 -15.29 -3.59 -15.07
N LEU A 128 -15.38 -2.42 -15.71
CA LEU A 128 -15.16 -2.31 -17.15
C LEU A 128 -13.76 -2.76 -17.56
N ALA A 129 -12.74 -2.33 -16.82
CA ALA A 129 -11.35 -2.73 -17.06
C ALA A 129 -11.14 -4.23 -16.80
N ARG A 130 -11.73 -4.77 -15.72
CA ARG A 130 -11.69 -6.18 -15.36
C ARG A 130 -12.25 -7.06 -16.48
N SER A 131 -13.44 -6.75 -16.99
CA SER A 131 -14.05 -7.53 -18.07
C SER A 131 -13.18 -7.59 -19.33
N VAL A 132 -12.46 -6.51 -19.65
CA VAL A 132 -11.51 -6.49 -20.77
C VAL A 132 -10.32 -7.40 -20.52
N LEU A 133 -9.73 -7.33 -19.32
CA LEU A 133 -8.51 -8.05 -18.98
C LEU A 133 -8.77 -9.55 -18.76
N GLU A 134 -9.89 -9.92 -18.16
CA GLU A 134 -10.30 -11.33 -18.00
C GLU A 134 -10.61 -12.01 -19.33
N GLY A 135 -10.94 -11.24 -20.38
CA GLY A 135 -11.09 -11.74 -21.74
C GLY A 135 -9.75 -12.05 -22.45
N MET A 136 -8.61 -11.69 -21.85
CA MET A 136 -7.29 -11.97 -22.43
C MET A 136 -6.82 -13.39 -22.10
N PRO A 137 -6.20 -14.10 -23.05
CA PRO A 137 -5.63 -15.43 -22.79
C PRO A 137 -4.61 -15.41 -21.65
N ASP A 138 -4.55 -16.52 -20.90
CA ASP A 138 -3.55 -16.78 -19.86
C ASP A 138 -3.34 -15.60 -18.89
N THR A 139 -4.43 -14.96 -18.48
CA THR A 139 -4.41 -13.76 -17.62
C THR A 139 -5.17 -14.02 -16.31
N VAL A 140 -4.58 -13.60 -15.20
CA VAL A 140 -5.19 -13.59 -13.87
C VAL A 140 -5.34 -12.14 -13.42
N VAL A 141 -6.56 -11.77 -13.09
CA VAL A 141 -6.92 -10.43 -12.63
C VAL A 141 -7.29 -10.49 -11.15
N GLU A 142 -6.67 -9.64 -10.34
CA GLU A 142 -6.96 -9.49 -8.92
C GLU A 142 -7.43 -8.06 -8.66
N VAL A 143 -8.48 -7.88 -7.85
CA VAL A 143 -9.07 -6.56 -7.55
C VAL A 143 -8.86 -6.21 -6.08
N LEU A 144 -8.24 -5.06 -5.83
CA LEU A 144 -8.12 -4.45 -4.51
C LEU A 144 -9.16 -3.33 -4.34
N GLU A 145 -10.17 -3.60 -3.53
CA GLU A 145 -11.23 -2.65 -3.18
C GLU A 145 -10.88 -1.84 -1.92
N LEU A 146 -10.38 -0.62 -2.08
CA LEU A 146 -9.93 0.19 -0.95
C LEU A 146 -11.09 0.80 -0.13
N HIS A 147 -12.33 0.74 -0.63
CA HIS A 147 -13.51 1.16 0.13
C HIS A 147 -13.73 0.30 1.39
N ARG A 148 -13.16 -0.91 1.43
CA ARG A 148 -13.20 -1.82 2.60
C ARG A 148 -12.59 -1.18 3.85
N LEU A 149 -11.69 -0.20 3.71
CA LEU A 149 -11.18 0.56 4.87
C LEU A 149 -12.26 1.37 5.59
N ALA A 150 -13.33 1.76 4.89
CA ALA A 150 -14.45 2.49 5.47
C ALA A 150 -15.66 1.57 5.74
N ALA A 151 -15.72 0.40 5.11
CA ALA A 151 -16.90 -0.47 5.10
C ALA A 151 -16.75 -1.79 5.85
N GLU A 152 -15.53 -2.27 6.05
CA GLU A 152 -15.28 -3.57 6.67
C GLU A 152 -14.70 -3.41 8.07
N TYR A 153 -15.37 -4.05 9.03
CA TYR A 153 -14.91 -4.07 10.41
C TYR A 153 -13.50 -4.67 10.51
N GLY A 154 -12.59 -3.94 11.18
CA GLY A 154 -11.22 -4.41 11.41
C GLY A 154 -10.30 -4.34 10.19
N ARG A 155 -10.66 -3.63 9.11
CA ARG A 155 -9.73 -3.35 8.00
C ARG A 155 -9.13 -1.95 8.14
N HIS A 156 -7.83 -1.87 8.43
CA HIS A 156 -7.12 -0.60 8.51
C HIS A 156 -5.81 -0.61 7.72
N ILE A 157 -5.47 0.51 7.08
CA ILE A 157 -4.07 0.79 6.72
C ILE A 157 -3.61 1.91 7.65
N HIS A 158 -2.73 1.60 8.60
CA HIS A 158 -2.22 2.63 9.49
C HIS A 158 -1.20 3.53 8.75
N PRO A 159 -1.11 4.83 9.08
CA PRO A 159 -0.20 5.77 8.41
C PRO A 159 1.26 5.31 8.46
N CYS A 160 2.03 5.62 7.42
CA CYS A 160 3.47 5.34 7.42
C CYS A 160 4.18 6.12 8.54
N LYS A 161 5.12 5.48 9.25
CA LYS A 161 5.96 6.13 10.28
C LYS A 161 7.17 6.87 9.71
N ALA A 162 7.29 6.96 8.39
CA ALA A 162 8.36 7.66 7.66
C ALA A 162 9.80 7.26 8.09
N CYS A 163 10.02 5.99 8.46
CA CYS A 163 11.35 5.50 8.85
C CYS A 163 12.40 5.75 7.76
N PHE A 164 11.99 5.70 6.49
CA PHE A 164 12.84 5.98 5.34
C PHE A 164 13.49 7.37 5.40
N SER A 165 12.79 8.38 5.95
CA SER A 165 13.32 9.74 6.10
C SER A 165 14.36 9.87 7.23
N THR A 166 14.57 8.83 8.04
CA THR A 166 15.70 8.76 8.98
C THR A 166 16.94 8.19 8.31
N ALA A 167 16.76 7.05 7.64
CA ALA A 167 17.72 6.40 6.75
C ALA A 167 16.98 5.33 5.94
N ALA A 168 17.31 5.13 4.66
CA ALA A 168 16.64 4.13 3.82
C ALA A 168 16.66 2.71 4.43
N PRO A 169 17.79 2.20 4.99
CA PRO A 169 17.84 0.88 5.62
C PRO A 169 16.96 0.74 6.87
N LEU A 170 16.54 1.85 7.49
CA LEU A 170 15.63 1.82 8.64
C LEU A 170 14.20 1.48 8.20
N CYS A 171 13.83 1.69 6.94
CA CYS A 171 12.56 1.24 6.39
C CYS A 171 12.73 -0.23 5.98
N HIS A 172 11.89 -1.15 6.46
CA HIS A 172 12.05 -2.59 6.14
C HIS A 172 11.07 -3.00 5.06
N TRP A 173 11.42 -4.02 4.29
CA TRP A 173 10.59 -4.65 3.27
C TRP A 173 10.35 -6.13 3.61
N PRO A 174 9.10 -6.58 3.91
CA PRO A 174 7.92 -5.75 4.16
C PRO A 174 8.08 -4.86 5.40
N CYS A 175 7.17 -3.89 5.55
CA CYS A 175 7.23 -2.93 6.66
C CYS A 175 7.08 -3.64 8.02
N SER A 176 8.10 -3.55 8.86
CA SER A 176 8.10 -4.11 10.23
C SER A 176 7.50 -3.19 11.29
N CYS A 177 6.96 -2.03 10.91
CA CYS A 177 6.32 -1.11 11.86
C CYS A 177 4.97 -1.61 12.38
N TYR A 178 4.40 -2.60 11.68
CA TYR A 178 3.08 -3.17 11.87
C TYR A 178 3.12 -4.70 11.73
N PRO A 179 2.22 -5.44 12.38
CA PRO A 179 1.33 -4.95 13.42
C PRO A 179 2.10 -4.45 14.66
N ASN A 180 1.49 -3.54 15.40
CA ASN A 180 1.97 -3.11 16.72
C ASN A 180 0.85 -3.37 17.74
N TYR A 181 0.97 -4.47 18.47
CA TYR A 181 -0.07 -4.94 19.38
C TYR A 181 -0.23 -4.01 20.58
N SER A 182 0.86 -3.48 21.13
CA SER A 182 0.79 -2.54 22.25
C SER A 182 0.04 -1.25 21.88
N LEU A 183 0.05 -0.84 20.61
CA LEU A 183 -0.67 0.36 20.12
C LEU A 183 -2.04 0.06 19.50
N GLY A 184 -2.55 -1.17 19.61
CA GLY A 184 -3.85 -1.54 19.01
C GLY A 184 -3.84 -1.56 17.48
N GLN A 185 -2.68 -1.79 16.85
CA GLN A 185 -2.48 -1.74 15.40
C GLN A 185 -2.40 -3.15 14.78
N ALA A 186 -3.15 -4.11 15.34
CA ALA A 186 -3.16 -5.51 14.90
C ALA A 186 -3.93 -5.70 13.58
N GLN A 187 -4.85 -4.79 13.28
CA GLN A 187 -5.77 -4.82 12.14
C GLN A 187 -5.16 -4.24 10.83
N ASP A 188 -3.83 -4.16 10.75
CA ASP A 188 -3.14 -3.57 9.60
C ASP A 188 -3.23 -4.48 8.37
N TRP A 189 -3.75 -3.96 7.26
CA TRP A 189 -4.05 -4.72 6.05
C TRP A 189 -2.87 -4.84 5.07
N MET A 190 -1.78 -4.08 5.28
CA MET A 190 -0.73 -3.98 4.26
C MET A 190 0.01 -5.30 4.01
N ASN A 191 0.08 -6.21 4.98
CA ASN A 191 0.73 -7.51 4.79
C ASN A 191 0.00 -8.42 3.78
N GLU A 192 -1.30 -8.19 3.55
CA GLU A 192 -2.06 -8.84 2.47
C GLU A 192 -1.90 -8.09 1.13
N ILE A 193 -1.72 -6.77 1.17
CA ILE A 193 -1.60 -5.92 -0.03
C ILE A 193 -0.21 -6.02 -0.68
N TYR A 194 0.89 -6.10 0.09
CA TYR A 194 2.23 -6.17 -0.52
C TYR A 194 2.38 -7.37 -1.47
N PRO A 195 1.96 -8.60 -1.13
CA PRO A 195 2.00 -9.73 -2.05
C PRO A 195 1.22 -9.49 -3.35
N MET A 196 0.10 -8.75 -3.33
CA MET A 196 -0.66 -8.42 -4.54
C MET A 196 0.18 -7.57 -5.50
N TRP A 197 0.85 -6.53 -4.98
CA TRP A 197 1.75 -5.67 -5.76
C TRP A 197 2.96 -6.44 -6.29
N VAL A 198 3.57 -7.30 -5.46
CA VAL A 198 4.72 -8.11 -5.85
C VAL A 198 4.34 -9.11 -6.92
N ARG A 199 3.20 -9.78 -6.81
CA ARG A 199 2.75 -10.78 -7.79
C ARG A 199 2.43 -10.16 -9.16
N ALA A 200 1.97 -8.92 -9.20
CA ALA A 200 1.49 -8.27 -10.41
C ALA A 200 2.62 -7.99 -11.41
N HIS A 201 2.33 -8.17 -12.70
CA HIS A 201 3.15 -7.68 -13.82
C HIS A 201 2.70 -6.28 -14.27
N GLY A 202 1.40 -6.02 -14.17
CA GLY A 202 0.78 -4.73 -14.45
C GLY A 202 -0.17 -4.32 -13.34
N VAL A 203 -0.17 -3.03 -12.99
CA VAL A 203 -1.06 -2.46 -11.96
C VAL A 203 -1.90 -1.34 -12.57
N MET A 204 -3.21 -1.36 -12.37
CA MET A 204 -4.10 -0.28 -12.76
C MET A 204 -4.75 0.34 -11.52
N ILE A 205 -4.62 1.66 -11.37
CA ILE A 205 -5.25 2.42 -10.27
C ILE A 205 -6.37 3.28 -10.81
N VAL A 206 -7.58 3.12 -10.26
CA VAL A 206 -8.76 3.92 -10.63
C VAL A 206 -9.25 4.69 -9.41
N THR A 207 -8.99 5.99 -9.34
CA THR A 207 -9.29 6.80 -8.13
C THR A 207 -10.17 8.01 -8.43
N PRO A 208 -11.06 8.40 -7.51
CA PRO A 208 -11.64 9.73 -7.55
C PRO A 208 -10.60 10.80 -7.17
N VAL A 209 -10.98 12.07 -7.36
CA VAL A 209 -10.30 13.23 -6.78
C VAL A 209 -10.95 13.63 -5.47
N ASN A 210 -10.16 13.75 -4.40
CA ASN A 210 -10.56 14.36 -3.13
C ASN A 210 -9.67 15.57 -2.87
N TRP A 211 -10.22 16.79 -2.94
CA TRP A 211 -9.47 18.04 -2.67
C TRP A 211 -8.12 18.15 -3.40
N TYR A 212 -8.12 17.99 -4.72
CA TYR A 212 -6.91 17.99 -5.57
C TYR A 212 -5.88 16.90 -5.23
N GLN A 213 -6.29 15.84 -4.52
CA GLN A 213 -5.45 14.70 -4.16
C GLN A 213 -6.16 13.38 -4.46
N VAL A 214 -5.40 12.28 -4.41
CA VAL A 214 -5.96 10.94 -4.35
C VAL A 214 -6.86 10.79 -3.11
N SER A 215 -7.74 9.79 -3.10
CA SER A 215 -8.52 9.49 -1.89
C SER A 215 -7.63 9.07 -0.71
N SER A 216 -8.12 9.26 0.51
CA SER A 216 -7.38 8.88 1.73
C SER A 216 -6.97 7.39 1.75
N PRO A 217 -7.82 6.42 1.36
CA PRO A 217 -7.41 5.02 1.23
C PRO A 217 -6.23 4.80 0.26
N VAL A 218 -6.27 5.45 -0.90
CA VAL A 218 -5.17 5.37 -1.88
C VAL A 218 -3.90 5.98 -1.29
N LYS A 219 -3.99 7.15 -0.64
CA LYS A 219 -2.84 7.80 -0.01
C LYS A 219 -2.21 6.96 1.10
N LEU A 220 -3.01 6.29 1.93
CA LEU A 220 -2.53 5.40 2.99
C LEU A 220 -1.74 4.22 2.39
N MET A 221 -2.25 3.59 1.34
CA MET A 221 -1.54 2.53 0.62
C MET A 221 -0.25 3.06 -0.03
N MET A 222 -0.32 4.21 -0.74
CA MET A 222 0.83 4.86 -1.38
C MET A 222 1.96 5.12 -0.38
N ASP A 223 1.65 5.72 0.77
CA ASP A 223 2.64 6.07 1.80
C ASP A 223 3.30 4.84 2.41
N ARG A 224 2.56 3.73 2.49
CA ARG A 224 3.05 2.46 3.02
C ARG A 224 3.89 1.68 2.01
N LEU A 225 3.79 1.99 0.71
CA LEU A 225 4.64 1.40 -0.34
C LEU A 225 6.03 2.05 -0.43
N VAL A 226 6.35 3.08 0.36
CA VAL A 226 7.71 3.66 0.39
C VAL A 226 8.79 2.62 0.72
N CYS A 227 8.47 1.58 1.49
CA CYS A 227 9.41 0.48 1.75
C CYS A 227 9.74 -0.35 0.51
N ALA A 228 8.87 -0.37 -0.50
CA ALA A 228 9.13 -1.05 -1.76
C ALA A 228 10.21 -0.35 -2.60
N ASP A 229 10.44 0.95 -2.37
CA ASP A 229 11.38 1.74 -3.15
C ASP A 229 12.85 1.41 -2.84
N GLY A 230 13.16 1.19 -1.57
CA GLY A 230 14.53 0.89 -1.16
C GLY A 230 14.64 0.38 0.27
N GLY A 231 13.55 -0.18 0.80
CA GLY A 231 13.54 -0.71 2.16
C GLY A 231 14.43 -1.93 2.29
N ASN A 232 15.01 -2.09 3.48
CA ASN A 232 15.85 -3.19 3.89
C ASN A 232 15.05 -4.52 4.01
N PRO A 233 15.36 -5.55 3.20
CA PRO A 233 14.71 -6.85 3.30
C PRO A 233 15.17 -7.68 4.51
N ASP A 234 16.22 -7.23 5.21
CA ASP A 234 16.80 -7.89 6.38
C ASP A 234 16.78 -6.98 7.62
N PRO A 235 15.72 -7.05 8.46
CA PRO A 235 15.62 -6.28 9.69
C PRO A 235 16.78 -6.48 10.68
N THR A 236 17.52 -7.58 10.57
CA THR A 236 18.60 -7.95 11.49
C THR A 236 19.89 -7.17 11.19
N LEU A 237 20.07 -6.69 9.95
CA LEU A 237 21.15 -5.79 9.55
C LEU A 237 21.18 -4.51 10.38
N THR A 238 20.00 -3.94 10.63
CA THR A 238 19.82 -2.75 11.47
C THR A 238 19.36 -3.11 12.88
N GLN A 239 19.36 -4.40 13.24
CA GLN A 239 19.03 -4.89 14.59
C GLN A 239 17.66 -4.37 15.06
N GLY A 240 16.67 -4.50 14.17
CA GLY A 240 15.37 -3.89 14.31
C GLY A 240 15.36 -2.44 13.82
N LYS A 241 14.75 -1.54 14.59
CA LYS A 241 14.62 -0.11 14.25
C LYS A 241 15.70 0.75 14.91
N ASP A 242 16.96 0.31 14.85
CA ASP A 242 18.10 1.13 15.30
C ASP A 242 18.46 2.18 14.24
N ALA A 243 18.12 3.43 14.52
CA ALA A 243 18.36 4.56 13.63
C ALA A 243 19.85 4.86 13.41
N GLN A 244 20.71 4.66 14.43
CA GLN A 244 22.13 4.96 14.29
C GLN A 244 22.81 3.93 13.39
N ARG A 245 22.49 2.64 13.59
CA ARG A 245 22.97 1.56 12.71
C ARG A 245 22.48 1.72 11.28
N ALA A 246 21.20 2.03 11.09
CA ALA A 246 20.65 2.24 9.74
C ALA A 246 21.33 3.40 8.99
N LYS A 247 21.64 4.50 9.68
CA LYS A 247 22.41 5.61 9.10
C LYS A 247 23.84 5.20 8.74
N ALA A 248 24.50 4.39 9.58
CA ALA A 248 25.82 3.86 9.28
C ALA A 248 25.80 2.97 8.02
N VAL A 249 24.78 2.11 7.87
CA VAL A 249 24.57 1.29 6.67
C VAL A 249 24.33 2.17 5.45
N GLU A 250 23.51 3.21 5.54
CA GLU A 250 23.24 4.11 4.41
C GLU A 250 24.50 4.86 3.95
N LEU A 251 25.27 5.40 4.89
CA LEU A 251 26.54 6.09 4.61
C LEU A 251 27.62 5.16 4.04
N ALA A 252 27.49 3.85 4.23
CA ALA A 252 28.37 2.85 3.62
C ALA A 252 28.02 2.55 2.14
N GLY A 253 26.96 3.18 1.60
CA GLY A 253 26.55 3.05 0.20
C GLY A 253 25.38 2.09 0.00
N TRP A 254 24.24 2.37 0.63
CA TRP A 254 23.01 1.60 0.40
C TRP A 254 22.61 1.65 -1.09
N ASP A 255 22.15 0.51 -1.61
CA ASP A 255 21.95 0.27 -3.05
C ASP A 255 20.52 0.55 -3.54
N TYR A 256 19.57 0.76 -2.62
CA TYR A 256 18.15 1.05 -2.89
C TYR A 256 17.51 0.02 -3.83
N PRO A 257 17.14 -1.18 -3.33
CA PRO A 257 16.80 -2.33 -4.18
C PRO A 257 15.63 -2.19 -5.18
N ARG A 258 14.73 -1.19 -5.01
CA ARG A 258 13.52 -0.98 -5.85
C ARG A 258 12.74 -2.29 -6.09
N HIS A 259 12.20 -2.87 -5.03
CA HIS A 259 11.52 -4.19 -5.01
C HIS A 259 10.38 -4.37 -6.02
N LEU A 260 9.80 -3.27 -6.53
CA LEU A 260 8.70 -3.31 -7.51
C LEU A 260 9.10 -2.83 -8.92
N ALA A 261 10.39 -2.56 -9.16
CA ALA A 261 10.88 -2.05 -10.44
C ALA A 261 10.46 -2.92 -11.63
N GLY A 262 10.26 -2.29 -12.78
CA GLY A 262 9.92 -2.95 -14.04
C GLY A 262 8.44 -3.33 -14.21
N ARG A 263 7.63 -3.26 -13.16
CA ARG A 263 6.17 -3.47 -13.29
C ARG A 263 5.54 -2.37 -14.13
N LEU A 264 4.58 -2.76 -14.95
CA LEU A 264 3.83 -1.84 -15.80
C LEU A 264 2.70 -1.18 -15.01
N TYR A 265 2.31 0.02 -15.40
CA TYR A 265 1.17 0.68 -14.76
C TYR A 265 0.21 1.37 -15.73
N SER A 266 -1.03 1.53 -15.25
CA SER A 266 -2.08 2.39 -15.79
C SER A 266 -2.72 3.18 -14.64
N VAL A 267 -3.09 4.44 -14.90
CA VAL A 267 -3.78 5.30 -13.93
C VAL A 267 -5.00 5.92 -14.59
N ILE A 268 -6.14 5.82 -13.91
CA ILE A 268 -7.40 6.42 -14.33
C ILE A 268 -7.89 7.28 -13.17
N VAL A 269 -8.02 8.57 -13.42
CA VAL A 269 -8.50 9.54 -12.44
C VAL A 269 -9.80 10.13 -12.95
N HIS A 270 -10.83 10.09 -12.12
CA HIS A 270 -12.08 10.78 -12.40
C HIS A 270 -12.35 11.85 -11.35
N GLY A 271 -12.82 13.00 -11.81
CA GLY A 271 -13.31 14.08 -10.95
C GLY A 271 -14.70 14.53 -11.37
N ASP A 272 -15.32 15.38 -10.56
CA ASP A 272 -16.59 16.01 -10.90
C ASP A 272 -16.39 17.42 -11.47
N VAL A 273 -15.36 18.14 -11.01
CA VAL A 273 -15.14 19.56 -11.39
C VAL A 273 -13.66 19.88 -11.61
N GLU A 274 -12.80 19.61 -10.64
CA GLU A 274 -11.38 20.01 -10.72
C GLU A 274 -10.43 18.95 -10.14
N GLY A 275 -9.16 19.05 -10.55
CA GLY A 275 -8.03 18.34 -9.95
C GLY A 275 -7.69 16.98 -10.57
N ALA A 276 -8.45 16.49 -11.55
CA ALA A 276 -8.23 15.18 -12.16
C ALA A 276 -6.83 15.07 -12.80
N GLU A 277 -6.44 16.08 -13.56
CA GLU A 277 -5.12 16.14 -14.20
C GLU A 277 -3.97 16.13 -13.17
N ASN A 278 -4.08 16.94 -12.11
CA ASN A 278 -3.05 17.04 -11.06
C ASN A 278 -2.84 15.71 -10.34
N VAL A 279 -3.93 15.03 -10.01
CA VAL A 279 -3.89 13.72 -9.34
C VAL A 279 -3.30 12.65 -10.26
N ARG A 280 -3.67 12.64 -11.54
CA ARG A 280 -3.07 11.71 -12.52
C ARG A 280 -1.57 11.93 -12.65
N ARG A 281 -1.13 13.18 -12.79
CA ARG A 281 0.31 13.54 -12.85
C ARG A 281 1.05 13.07 -11.58
N SER A 282 0.50 13.35 -10.40
CA SER A 282 1.07 12.94 -9.11
C SER A 282 1.23 11.42 -8.98
N LEU A 283 0.21 10.65 -9.37
CA LEU A 283 0.28 9.18 -9.38
C LEU A 283 1.34 8.66 -10.36
N SER A 284 1.38 9.19 -11.58
CA SER A 284 2.38 8.79 -12.57
C SER A 284 3.81 9.10 -12.12
N ASP A 285 4.03 10.27 -11.51
CA ASP A 285 5.35 10.64 -10.98
C ASP A 285 5.77 9.74 -9.82
N TRP A 286 4.85 9.38 -8.93
CA TRP A 286 5.12 8.41 -7.86
C TRP A 286 5.50 7.03 -8.41
N LEU A 287 4.73 6.49 -9.36
CA LEU A 287 4.97 5.16 -9.93
C LEU A 287 6.30 5.11 -10.69
N ARG A 288 6.60 6.13 -11.51
CA ARG A 288 7.88 6.25 -12.21
C ARG A 288 9.05 6.43 -11.24
N PHE A 289 8.87 7.15 -10.14
CA PHE A 289 9.89 7.28 -9.10
C PHE A 289 10.27 5.91 -8.51
N MET A 290 9.29 5.04 -8.30
CA MET A 290 9.50 3.64 -7.87
C MET A 290 9.99 2.70 -9.00
N ARG A 291 10.35 3.24 -10.17
CA ARG A 291 10.81 2.50 -11.37
C ARG A 291 9.76 1.58 -12.00
N LEU A 292 8.47 1.90 -11.83
CA LEU A 292 7.43 1.30 -12.66
C LEU A 292 7.37 2.02 -14.02
N VAL A 293 6.92 1.30 -15.03
CA VAL A 293 6.92 1.73 -16.43
C VAL A 293 5.49 2.02 -16.88
N PRO A 294 5.19 3.19 -17.48
CA PRO A 294 3.86 3.43 -18.04
C PRO A 294 3.58 2.41 -19.15
N ALA A 295 2.40 1.80 -19.15
CA ALA A 295 2.03 0.84 -20.19
C ALA A 295 1.91 1.47 -21.59
N GLY A 296 1.63 2.78 -21.66
CA GLY A 296 1.59 3.56 -22.89
C GLY A 296 0.77 4.83 -22.73
N PRO A 297 0.68 5.67 -23.78
CA PRO A 297 -0.03 6.96 -23.73
C PRO A 297 -1.51 6.84 -23.35
N GLN A 298 -2.17 5.75 -23.78
CA GLN A 298 -3.59 5.50 -23.48
C GLN A 298 -3.82 4.92 -22.07
N ALA A 299 -2.76 4.56 -21.35
CA ALA A 299 -2.86 3.98 -20.02
C ALA A 299 -2.94 5.03 -18.90
N GLU A 300 -2.82 6.31 -19.22
CA GLU A 300 -2.91 7.41 -18.26
C GLU A 300 -4.08 8.33 -18.63
N LEU A 301 -5.16 8.27 -17.86
CA LEU A 301 -6.43 8.93 -18.16
C LEU A 301 -6.87 9.84 -17.01
N ASP A 302 -7.30 11.05 -17.33
CA ASP A 302 -8.00 11.95 -16.40
C ASP A 302 -9.27 12.52 -17.05
N ARG A 303 -10.42 12.38 -16.39
CA ARG A 303 -11.72 12.81 -16.95
C ARG A 303 -12.61 13.45 -15.89
N TYR A 304 -13.41 14.42 -16.32
CA TYR A 304 -14.53 14.93 -15.53
C TYR A 304 -15.81 14.24 -15.95
N ILE A 305 -16.50 13.61 -15.00
CA ILE A 305 -17.76 12.90 -15.24
C ILE A 305 -18.87 13.71 -14.58
N GLY A 306 -19.79 14.24 -15.38
CA GLY A 306 -20.83 15.16 -14.91
C GLY A 306 -20.29 16.56 -14.61
N TYR A 307 -19.39 17.09 -15.44
CA TYR A 307 -18.75 18.41 -15.24
C TYR A 307 -19.77 19.53 -14.95
N TRP A 308 -19.68 20.12 -13.76
CA TRP A 308 -20.61 21.14 -13.23
C TRP A 308 -22.11 20.74 -13.17
N LYS A 309 -22.42 19.46 -13.33
CA LYS A 309 -23.78 18.94 -13.17
C LYS A 309 -24.07 18.58 -11.71
N PRO A 310 -25.35 18.42 -11.32
CA PRO A 310 -25.70 18.02 -9.96
C PRO A 310 -25.12 16.66 -9.59
N TYR A 311 -24.50 16.57 -8.42
CA TYR A 311 -23.92 15.31 -7.92
C TYR A 311 -24.94 14.17 -7.81
N ALA A 312 -26.22 14.51 -7.56
CA ALA A 312 -27.31 13.54 -7.46
C ALA A 312 -27.54 12.73 -8.76
N THR A 313 -27.11 13.25 -9.92
CA THR A 313 -27.27 12.58 -11.22
C THR A 313 -25.95 12.00 -11.76
N ASN A 314 -24.86 12.05 -10.99
CA ASN A 314 -23.54 11.63 -11.45
C ASN A 314 -23.45 10.17 -11.90
N HIS A 315 -24.29 9.28 -11.35
CA HIS A 315 -24.35 7.90 -11.80
C HIS A 315 -24.91 7.81 -13.23
N LEU A 316 -25.98 8.56 -13.55
CA LEU A 316 -26.54 8.64 -14.91
C LEU A 316 -25.55 9.26 -15.89
N GLU A 317 -24.78 10.25 -15.44
CA GLU A 317 -23.72 10.86 -16.25
C GLU A 317 -22.65 9.84 -16.64
N LEU A 318 -22.23 8.97 -15.71
CA LEU A 318 -21.33 7.87 -16.04
C LEU A 318 -22.00 6.82 -16.95
N ASP A 319 -23.28 6.50 -16.71
CA ASP A 319 -24.03 5.54 -17.53
C ASP A 319 -24.08 5.95 -19.01
N ALA A 320 -24.34 7.23 -19.25
CA ALA A 320 -24.49 7.79 -20.59
C ALA A 320 -23.16 8.08 -21.30
N ASP A 321 -22.05 8.23 -20.55
CA ASP A 321 -20.74 8.58 -21.12
C ASP A 321 -20.00 7.33 -21.65
N GLU A 322 -20.48 6.80 -22.78
CA GLU A 322 -19.87 5.65 -23.46
C GLU A 322 -18.41 5.91 -23.86
N ALA A 323 -18.04 7.17 -24.10
CA ALA A 323 -16.68 7.55 -24.47
C ALA A 323 -15.71 7.33 -23.31
N VAL A 324 -16.01 7.84 -22.11
CA VAL A 324 -15.17 7.60 -20.91
C VAL A 324 -15.10 6.11 -20.60
N GLN A 325 -16.21 5.39 -20.73
CA GLN A 325 -16.22 3.94 -20.54
C GLN A 325 -15.26 3.23 -21.53
N GLU A 326 -15.27 3.61 -22.80
CA GLU A 326 -14.38 3.02 -23.81
C GLU A 326 -12.92 3.45 -23.63
N GLU A 327 -12.66 4.66 -23.16
CA GLU A 327 -11.30 5.10 -22.78
C GLU A 327 -10.73 4.24 -21.64
N VAL A 328 -11.55 3.89 -20.65
CA VAL A 328 -11.15 2.94 -19.59
C VAL A 328 -10.88 1.55 -20.15
N ARG A 329 -11.72 1.06 -21.07
CA ARG A 329 -11.46 -0.22 -21.76
C ARG A 329 -10.16 -0.17 -22.56
N ASN A 330 -9.87 0.94 -23.24
CA ASN A 330 -8.61 1.13 -23.98
C ASN A 330 -7.39 1.17 -23.07
N ALA A 331 -7.48 1.84 -21.91
CA ALA A 331 -6.41 1.81 -20.90
C ALA A 331 -6.14 0.38 -20.42
N ALA A 332 -7.18 -0.41 -20.21
CA ALA A 332 -7.08 -1.83 -19.84
C ALA A 332 -6.44 -2.68 -20.95
N ARG A 333 -6.89 -2.54 -22.21
CA ARG A 333 -6.28 -3.20 -23.37
C ARG A 333 -4.80 -2.84 -23.49
N THR A 334 -4.46 -1.56 -23.31
CA THR A 334 -3.08 -1.06 -23.37
C THR A 334 -2.21 -1.72 -22.30
N LEU A 335 -2.68 -1.77 -21.06
CA LEU A 335 -1.96 -2.42 -19.96
C LEU A 335 -1.74 -3.91 -20.24
N GLY A 336 -2.80 -4.63 -20.62
CA GLY A 336 -2.71 -6.06 -20.92
C GLY A 336 -1.77 -6.35 -22.08
N GLN A 337 -1.87 -5.60 -23.18
CA GLN A 337 -0.99 -5.75 -24.35
C GLN A 337 0.47 -5.45 -23.99
N ALA A 338 0.72 -4.42 -23.19
CA ALA A 338 2.07 -4.09 -22.72
C ALA A 338 2.66 -5.21 -21.85
N VAL A 339 1.88 -5.78 -20.92
CA VAL A 339 2.30 -6.92 -20.10
C VAL A 339 2.63 -8.12 -20.98
N THR A 340 1.75 -8.48 -21.92
CA THR A 340 1.99 -9.59 -22.86
C THR A 340 3.24 -9.35 -23.71
N ALA A 341 3.44 -8.15 -24.23
CA ALA A 341 4.62 -7.81 -25.03
C ALA A 341 5.91 -7.89 -24.20
N THR A 342 5.89 -7.41 -22.96
CA THR A 342 7.04 -7.43 -22.03
C THR A 342 7.43 -8.86 -21.69
N ARG A 343 6.45 -9.70 -21.31
CA ARG A 343 6.69 -11.11 -20.99
C ARG A 343 7.22 -11.91 -22.18
N GLN A 344 6.91 -11.49 -23.41
CA GLN A 344 7.43 -12.11 -24.63
C GLN A 344 8.76 -11.50 -25.11
N GLY A 345 9.36 -10.58 -24.34
CA GLY A 345 10.61 -9.91 -24.70
C GLY A 345 10.49 -8.97 -25.92
N ARG A 346 9.27 -8.57 -26.29
CA ARG A 346 8.99 -7.72 -27.46
C ARG A 346 8.96 -6.22 -27.15
N GLN A 347 8.93 -5.83 -25.87
CA GLN A 347 8.91 -4.43 -25.49
C GLN A 347 10.32 -3.84 -25.56
N VAL A 348 10.50 -2.86 -26.44
CA VAL A 348 11.74 -2.08 -26.53
C VAL A 348 11.54 -0.78 -25.74
N ALA A 349 12.34 -0.57 -24.70
CA ALA A 349 12.44 0.72 -24.04
C ALA A 349 13.84 1.30 -24.30
N ALA A 350 13.87 2.46 -24.94
CA ALA A 350 15.12 3.15 -25.24
C ALA A 350 15.85 3.52 -23.95
N GLY A 351 17.14 3.19 -23.87
CA GLY A 351 17.97 3.52 -22.72
C GLY A 351 17.85 2.59 -21.51
N ASN A 352 17.23 1.39 -21.66
CA ASN A 352 17.14 0.39 -20.58
C ASN A 352 18.51 -0.01 -20.00
N ASP A 353 19.57 0.00 -20.82
CA ASP A 353 20.93 -0.35 -20.40
C ASP A 353 21.71 0.84 -19.80
N LEU A 354 21.08 2.02 -19.69
CA LEU A 354 21.73 3.22 -19.14
C LEU A 354 21.60 3.24 -17.62
N HIS A 355 22.73 3.21 -16.94
CA HIS A 355 22.77 3.42 -15.49
C HIS A 355 22.65 4.91 -15.14
N PRO A 356 21.76 5.30 -14.22
CA PRO A 356 21.69 6.67 -13.74
C PRO A 356 23.02 7.10 -13.11
N PRO A 357 23.59 8.26 -13.48
CA PRO A 357 24.87 8.73 -12.92
C PRO A 357 24.78 9.12 -11.45
N ARG A 358 23.56 9.24 -10.91
CA ARG A 358 23.30 9.53 -9.50
C ARG A 358 22.36 8.45 -8.98
N GLN A 359 22.88 7.61 -8.09
CA GLN A 359 22.04 6.79 -7.21
C GLN A 359 21.60 7.70 -6.06
N LYS A 360 20.32 7.60 -5.73
CA LYS A 360 19.71 8.39 -4.66
C LYS A 360 20.01 7.74 -3.35
#